data_AF-A0A348B6L3-F1
#
_entry.id   AF-A0A348B6L3-F1
#
_cell.length_a   1.000
_cell.length_b   1.000
_cell.length_c   1.000
_cell.angle_alpha   90.00
_cell.angle_beta   90.00
_cell.angle_gamma   90.00
#
_symmetry.space_group_name_H-M   'P 1'
#
loop_
_entity.id
_entity.type
_entity.pdbx_description
1 polymer ?
#
loop_
_entity_poly.entity_id
_entity_poly.type
_entity_poly.pdbx_seq_one_letter_code
_entity_poly.pdbx_strand_id
1 'polypeptide(L)' 'MEIASKIPMTPKERELLRAACNCYNACKENFEETVRMISEARGLDPNEVKELLTSLKVKYRDDPEYIELRSRLPSDFPV' A
#
# COMPACT_ATOMS: atom_id res chain seq x y z
N MET A 1 13.60 22.81 -16.73
CA MET A 1 13.36 21.75 -15.74
C MET A 1 11.87 21.77 -15.45
N GLU A 2 11.10 20.90 -16.12
CA GLU A 2 9.69 20.73 -15.79
C GLU A 2 9.63 20.19 -14.37
N ILE A 3 9.02 20.96 -13.48
CA ILE A 3 8.69 20.51 -12.14
C ILE A 3 7.60 19.47 -12.37
N ALA A 4 7.99 18.20 -12.49
CA ALA A 4 7.03 17.10 -12.47
C ALA A 4 6.21 17.29 -11.20
N SER A 5 4.97 17.72 -11.36
CA SER A 5 4.03 17.91 -10.27
C SER A 5 3.89 16.55 -9.60
N LYS A 6 4.60 16.32 -8.48
CA LYS A 6 4.49 15.09 -7.70
C LYS A 6 3.06 15.06 -7.21
N ILE A 7 2.22 14.25 -7.85
CA ILE A 7 0.84 14.05 -7.43
C ILE A 7 0.94 13.51 -6.00
N PRO A 8 0.37 14.21 -5.00
CA PRO A 8 0.42 13.73 -3.63
C PRO A 8 -0.45 12.48 -3.49
N MET A 9 -0.02 11.54 -2.66
CA MET A 9 -0.82 10.36 -2.35
C MET A 9 -2.19 10.77 -1.80
N THR A 10 -3.25 10.21 -2.39
CA THR A 10 -4.61 10.50 -1.96
C THR A 10 -4.88 9.95 -0.56
N PRO A 11 -5.84 10.52 0.20
CA PRO A 11 -6.20 9.98 1.51
C PRO A 11 -6.59 8.49 1.48
N LYS A 12 -7.27 8.03 0.42
CA LYS A 12 -7.66 6.62 0.25
C LYS A 12 -6.43 5.71 0.07
N GLU A 13 -5.49 6.10 -0.78
CA GLU A 13 -4.25 5.33 -1.01
C GLU A 13 -3.37 5.28 0.24
N ARG A 14 -3.26 6.39 0.97
CA ARG A 14 -2.54 6.46 2.26
C ARG A 14 -3.17 5.55 3.30
N GLU A 15 -4.50 5.58 3.42
CA GLU A 15 -5.24 4.71 4.35
C GLU A 15 -4.99 3.24 4.01
N LEU A 16 -5.06 2.87 2.74
CA LEU A 16 -4.85 1.49 2.30
C LEU A 16 -3.41 1.00 2.58
N LEU A 17 -2.41 1.83 2.32
CA LEU A 17 -1.01 1.48 2.63
C LEU A 17 -0.78 1.35 4.14
N ARG A 18 -1.38 2.24 4.95
CA ARG A 18 -1.36 2.13 6.42
C ARG A 18 -2.09 0.88 6.90
N ALA A 19 -3.20 0.50 6.27
CA ALA A 19 -3.94 -0.71 6.57
C ALA A 19 -3.08 -1.95 6.35
N ALA A 20 -2.35 -2.01 5.24
CA ALA A 20 -1.39 -3.07 4.96
C ALA A 20 -0.29 -3.14 6.02
N CYS A 21 0.28 -2.01 6.39
CA CYS A 21 1.28 -1.95 7.47
C CYS A 21 0.71 -2.48 8.79
N ASN A 22 -0.50 -2.08 9.17
CA ASN A 22 -1.11 -2.47 10.44
C ASN A 22 -1.51 -3.95 10.45
N CYS A 23 -2.10 -4.43 9.35
CA CYS A 23 -2.49 -5.82 9.18
C CYS A 23 -1.27 -6.75 9.22
N TYR A 24 -0.22 -6.43 8.45
CA TYR A 24 1.03 -7.19 8.51
C TYR A 24 1.67 -7.14 9.89
N ASN A 25 1.68 -5.98 10.56
CA ASN A 25 2.27 -5.89 11.89
C ASN A 25 1.54 -6.69 12.96
N ALA A 26 0.23 -6.86 12.83
CA ALA A 26 -0.58 -7.66 13.73
C ALA A 26 -0.47 -9.17 13.44
N CYS A 27 -0.57 -9.56 12.17
CA CYS A 27 -0.71 -10.97 11.80
C CYS A 27 0.58 -11.63 11.31
N LYS A 28 1.55 -10.84 10.82
CA LYS A 28 2.82 -11.31 10.23
C LYS A 28 2.65 -12.27 9.04
N GLU A 29 1.51 -12.17 8.36
CA GLU A 29 1.13 -12.99 7.22
C GLU A 29 1.79 -12.54 5.91
N ASN A 30 1.71 -13.39 4.88
CA ASN A 30 2.18 -13.04 3.54
C ASN A 30 1.30 -11.97 2.86
N PHE A 31 1.72 -11.52 1.67
CA PHE A 31 1.03 -10.45 0.96
C PHE A 31 -0.41 -10.80 0.57
N GLU A 32 -0.66 -11.99 0.02
CA GLU A 32 -2.00 -12.40 -0.41
C GLU A 32 -2.97 -12.46 0.78
N GLU A 33 -2.49 -12.99 1.90
CA GLU A 33 -3.27 -13.10 3.12
C GLU A 33 -3.50 -11.74 3.78
N THR A 34 -2.51 -10.84 3.72
CA THR A 34 -2.65 -9.42 4.10
C THR A 34 -3.72 -8.72 3.26
N VAL A 35 -3.71 -8.91 1.94
CA VAL A 35 -4.73 -8.37 1.02
C VAL A 35 -6.11 -8.91 1.39
N ARG A 36 -6.25 -10.23 1.55
CA ARG A 36 -7.51 -10.89 1.92
C ARG A 36 -8.11 -10.27 3.19
N MET A 37 -7.31 -10.14 4.24
CA MET A 37 -7.75 -9.57 5.53
C MET A 37 -8.17 -8.09 5.41
N ILE A 38 -7.42 -7.28 4.65
CA ILE A 38 -7.77 -5.87 4.43
C ILE A 38 -9.08 -5.74 3.68
N SER A 39 -9.25 -6.56 2.64
CA SER A 39 -10.45 -6.59 1.80
C SER A 39 -11.68 -6.99 2.58
N GLU A 40 -11.61 -8.07 3.38
CA GLU A 40 -12.71 -8.50 4.25
C GLU A 40 -13.08 -7.42 5.27
N ALA A 41 -12.09 -6.82 5.93
CA ALA A 41 -12.33 -5.78 6.93
C ALA A 41 -12.96 -4.51 6.35
N ARG A 42 -12.83 -4.27 5.03
CA ARG A 42 -13.31 -3.05 4.35
C ARG A 42 -14.47 -3.31 3.38
N GLY A 43 -14.89 -4.56 3.21
CA GLY A 43 -15.89 -4.94 2.21
C GLY A 43 -15.45 -4.63 0.78
N LEU A 44 -14.15 -4.75 0.48
CA LEU A 44 -13.57 -4.48 -0.84
C LEU A 44 -13.24 -5.78 -1.57
N ASP A 45 -13.13 -5.71 -2.90
CA ASP A 45 -12.63 -6.82 -3.69
C ASP A 45 -11.11 -7.03 -3.46
N PRO A 46 -10.65 -8.28 -3.20
CA PRO A 46 -9.23 -8.58 -3.05
C PRO A 46 -8.36 -8.21 -4.24
N ASN A 47 -8.84 -8.35 -5.47
CA ASN A 47 -8.09 -7.97 -6.65
C ASN A 47 -7.97 -6.46 -6.76
N GLU A 48 -9.05 -5.71 -6.45
CA GLU A 48 -8.99 -4.24 -6.41
C GLU A 48 -7.94 -3.75 -5.40
N VAL A 49 -7.93 -4.32 -4.18
CA VAL A 49 -6.94 -3.96 -3.15
C VAL A 49 -5.53 -4.28 -3.60
N LYS A 50 -5.32 -5.45 -4.21
CA LYS A 50 -4.03 -5.87 -4.76
C LYS A 50 -3.53 -4.94 -5.86
N GLU A 51 -4.38 -4.61 -6.83
CA GLU A 51 -4.06 -3.67 -7.91
C GLU A 51 -3.75 -2.27 -7.37
N LEU A 52 -4.53 -1.78 -6.41
CA LEU A 52 -4.28 -0.49 -5.79
C LEU A 52 -2.92 -0.47 -5.07
N LEU A 53 -2.65 -1.44 -4.19
CA LEU A 53 -1.39 -1.53 -3.45
C LEU A 53 -0.19 -1.64 -4.39
N THR A 54 -0.26 -2.51 -5.40
CA THR A 54 0.82 -2.67 -6.39
C THR A 54 1.05 -1.41 -7.24
N SER A 55 -0.01 -0.64 -7.52
CA SER A 55 0.13 0.62 -8.25
C SER A 55 0.85 1.71 -7.45
N LEU A 56 0.84 1.64 -6.11
CA LEU A 56 1.47 2.66 -5.25
C LEU A 56 2.97 2.76 -5.50
N LYS A 57 3.64 1.62 -5.70
CA LYS A 57 5.06 1.57 -6.09
C LYS A 57 5.35 2.41 -7.32
N VAL A 58 4.53 2.30 -8.36
CA VAL A 58 4.74 3.01 -9.63
C VAL A 58 4.49 4.50 -9.46
N LYS A 59 3.43 4.86 -8.73
CA LYS A 59 3.01 6.26 -8.54
C LYS A 59 3.91 7.04 -7.59
N TYR A 60 4.38 6.39 -6.52
CA TYR A 60 4.91 7.07 -5.34
C TYR A 60 6.31 6.58 -4.91
N ARG A 61 7.03 5.82 -5.74
CA ARG A 61 8.39 5.29 -5.42
C ARG A 61 9.36 6.30 -4.79
N ASP A 62 9.29 7.56 -5.20
CA ASP A 62 10.19 8.64 -4.75
C ASP A 62 9.46 9.66 -3.82
N ASP A 63 8.30 9.27 -3.29
CA ASP A 63 7.54 10.02 -2.29
C ASP A 63 8.01 9.63 -0.87
N PRO A 64 8.40 10.60 -0.02
CA PRO A 64 8.90 10.30 1.32
C PRO A 64 7.91 9.55 2.22
N GLU A 65 6.61 9.85 2.13
CA GLU A 65 5.59 9.19 2.93
C GLU A 65 5.39 7.74 2.48
N TYR A 66 5.38 7.50 1.16
CA TYR A 66 5.38 6.13 0.63
C TYR A 66 6.59 5.33 1.12
N ILE A 67 7.81 5.90 1.02
CA ILE A 67 9.04 5.23 1.45
C ILE A 67 8.98 4.86 2.94
N GLU A 68 8.53 5.79 3.79
CA GLU A 68 8.37 5.55 5.22
C GLU A 68 7.41 4.39 5.49
N LEU A 69 6.22 4.41 4.91
CA LEU A 69 5.22 3.36 5.11
C LEU A 69 5.69 2.02 4.52
N ARG A 70 6.25 2.03 3.30
CA ARG A 70 6.74 0.83 2.62
C ARG A 70 7.85 0.14 3.38
N SER A 71 8.69 0.89 4.11
CA SER A 71 9.77 0.33 4.93
C SER A 71 9.29 -0.56 6.08
N ARG A 72 8.01 -0.44 6.47
CA ARG A 72 7.38 -1.23 7.54
C ARG A 72 6.83 -2.58 7.06
N LEU A 73 6.91 -2.85 5.75
CA LEU A 73 6.47 -4.08 5.11
C LEU A 73 7.68 -4.89 4.64
N PRO A 74 7.56 -6.22 4.51
CA PRO A 74 8.60 -7.07 3.94
C PRO A 74 9.06 -6.58 2.56
N SER A 75 10.35 -6.75 2.23
CA SER A 75 10.92 -6.27 0.97
C SER A 75 10.34 -6.97 -0.28
N ASP A 76 9.80 -8.18 -0.11
CA ASP A 76 9.17 -9.00 -1.15
C ASP A 76 7.70 -8.62 -1.42
N PHE A 77 7.06 -7.86 -0.54
CA PHE A 77 5.71 -7.35 -0.80
C PHE A 77 5.71 -6.49 -2.08
N PRO A 78 4.85 -6.76 -3.07
CA PRO A 78 4.82 -6.05 -4.33
C PRO A 78 4.08 -4.71 -4.21
N VAL A 79 4.32 -3.97 -3.14
CA VAL A 79 3.72 -2.67 -2.80
C VAL A 79 4.72 -1.56 -3.03
#